data_AF-A0A3P9PLX8-F1
#
_entry.id   AF-A0A3P9PLX8-F1
#
_cell.length_a   1.000
_cell.length_b   1.000
_cell.length_c   1.000
_cell.angle_alpha   90.00
_cell.angle_beta   90.00
_cell.angle_gamma   90.00
#
_symmetry.space_group_name_H-M   'P 1'
#
loop_
_entity.id
_entity.type
_entity.pdbx_description
1 polymer ?
#
loop_
_entity_poly.entity_id
_entity_poly.type
_entity_poly.pdbx_seq_one_letter_code
_entity_poly.pdbx_strand_id
1 'polypeptide(L)' 'MKSNNRRLLYLFILSRKENHYTTYSSLSHPGNYLALSHRGQLRRGNSVGPNQSCAHFLPRRT' A
#
# COMPACT_ATOMS: atom_id res chain seq x y z
N MET A 1 19.15 22.19 -1.05
CA MET A 1 18.44 21.63 -2.24
C MET A 1 17.12 21.01 -1.77
N LYS A 2 15.95 21.57 -2.14
CA LYS A 2 14.66 20.92 -1.86
C LYS A 2 14.55 19.73 -2.82
N SER A 3 14.82 18.53 -2.33
CA SER A 3 14.67 17.29 -3.08
C SER A 3 13.29 17.25 -3.73
N ASN A 4 13.23 16.78 -4.98
CA ASN A 4 12.05 16.76 -5.85
C ASN A 4 11.07 15.66 -5.39
N ASN A 5 10.58 15.80 -4.15
CA ASN A 5 9.91 14.77 -3.36
C ASN A 5 8.49 14.42 -3.84
N ARG A 6 7.92 15.21 -4.76
CA ARG A 6 6.54 15.02 -5.24
C ARG A 6 6.37 13.73 -6.04
N ARG A 7 7.41 13.25 -6.73
CA ARG A 7 7.34 11.99 -7.51
C ARG A 7 7.33 10.75 -6.61
N LEU A 8 8.01 10.80 -5.46
CA LEU A 8 8.09 9.67 -4.53
C LEU A 8 6.78 9.45 -3.76
N LEU A 9 5.91 10.46 -3.69
CA LEU A 9 4.58 10.36 -3.06
C LEU A 9 3.69 9.29 -3.71
N TYR A 10 3.82 9.14 -5.03
CA TYR A 10 3.00 8.22 -5.82
C TYR A 10 3.64 6.85 -6.01
N LEU A 11 4.87 6.66 -5.52
CA LEU A 11 5.59 5.41 -5.70
C LEU A 11 5.29 4.46 -4.54
N PHE A 12 4.82 3.26 -4.89
CA PHE A 12 4.54 2.18 -3.95
C PHE A 12 5.43 0.99 -4.25
N ILE A 13 6.00 0.39 -3.20
CA ILE A 13 6.73 -0.86 -3.28
C ILE A 13 5.71 -2.00 -3.19
N LEU A 14 5.74 -2.92 -4.15
CA LEU A 14 4.95 -4.14 -4.12
C LEU A 14 5.70 -5.22 -3.33
N SER A 15 4.99 -5.92 -2.45
CA SER A 15 5.51 -7.11 -1.77
C SER A 15 4.52 -8.26 -1.88
N ARG A 16 5.02 -9.45 -2.21
CA ARG A 16 4.21 -10.69 -2.27
C ARG A 16 4.27 -11.39 -0.92
N LYS A 17 3.11 -11.75 -0.39
CA LYS A 17 2.95 -12.48 0.88
C LYS A 17 2.91 -13.98 0.63
N GLU A 18 3.18 -14.76 1.68
CA GLU A 18 3.10 -16.24 1.64
C GLU A 18 1.71 -16.74 1.25
N ASN A 19 0.65 -16.02 1.64
CA ASN A 19 -0.74 -16.31 1.25
C ASN A 19 -1.08 -15.94 -0.21
N HIS A 20 -0.07 -15.68 -1.05
CA HIS A 20 -0.16 -15.27 -2.45
C HIS A 20 -0.84 -13.93 -2.74
N TYR A 21 -1.25 -13.17 -1.73
CA TYR A 21 -1.69 -11.79 -1.90
C TYR A 21 -0.51 -10.82 -2.04
N THR A 22 -0.80 -9.61 -2.46
CA THR A 22 0.17 -8.51 -2.57
C THR A 22 -0.18 -7.38 -1.61
N THR A 23 0.83 -6.67 -1.13
CA THR A 23 0.69 -5.41 -0.36
C THR A 23 1.47 -4.30 -1.05
N TYR A 24 0.98 -3.06 -0.91
CA TYR A 24 1.65 -1.87 -1.45
C TYR A 24 2.02 -0.93 -0.31
N SER A 25 3.32 -0.69 -0.10
CA SER A 25 3.82 0.26 0.90
C SER A 25 4.31 1.54 0.25
N SER A 26 4.04 2.69 0.86
CA SER A 26 4.50 3.99 0.35
C SER A 26 6.02 4.11 0.49
N LEU A 27 6.70 4.48 -0.59
CA LEU A 27 8.14 4.73 -0.54
C LEU A 27 8.48 5.99 0.26
N SER A 28 7.69 7.06 0.10
CA SER A 28 7.92 8.33 0.80
C SER A 28 7.42 8.34 2.24
N HIS A 29 6.52 7.44 2.61
CA HIS A 29 5.98 7.30 3.97
C HIS A 29 6.11 5.85 4.45
N PRO A 30 7.31 5.42 4.88
CA PRO A 30 7.53 4.08 5.41
C PRO A 30 6.54 3.76 6.54
N GLY A 31 5.96 2.55 6.49
CA GLY A 31 4.93 2.11 7.43
C GLY A 31 3.49 2.45 6.99
N ASN A 32 3.29 3.28 5.97
CA ASN A 32 1.97 3.49 5.37
C ASN A 32 1.70 2.46 4.26
N TYR A 33 0.50 1.89 4.28
CA TYR A 33 0.04 0.91 3.29
C TYR A 33 -1.20 1.40 2.54
N LEU A 34 -1.29 1.07 1.25
CA LEU A 34 -2.54 1.17 0.52
C LEU A 34 -3.53 0.16 1.11
N ALA A 35 -4.73 0.60 1.47
CA ALA A 35 -5.71 -0.27 2.10
C ALA A 35 -7.14 0.23 1.89
N LEU A 36 -8.05 -0.72 1.73
CA LEU A 36 -9.49 -0.47 1.58
C LEU A 36 -10.27 -1.14 2.72
N SER A 37 -11.31 -0.47 3.21
CA SER A 37 -12.25 -1.09 4.14
C SER A 37 -13.07 -2.16 3.43
N HIS A 38 -13.77 -2.99 4.20
CA HIS A 38 -14.68 -3.99 3.64
C HIS A 38 -15.79 -3.38 2.76
N ARG A 39 -16.12 -2.09 2.96
CA ARG A 39 -17.08 -1.34 2.14
C ARG A 39 -16.42 -0.60 0.95
N GLY A 40 -15.15 -0.89 0.65
CA GLY A 40 -14.40 -0.28 -0.46
C GLY A 40 -13.88 1.13 -0.20
N GLN A 41 -13.95 1.64 1.03
CA GLN A 41 -13.50 3.00 1.36
C GLN A 41 -12.01 3.04 1.68
N LEU A 42 -11.29 4.10 1.26
CA LEU A 42 -9.87 4.24 1.55
C LEU A 42 -9.62 4.31 3.08
N ARG A 43 -8.65 3.54 3.56
CA ARG A 43 -8.17 3.63 4.95
C ARG A 43 -6.93 4.52 5.06
N ARG A 44 -6.76 5.17 6.21
CA ARG A 44 -5.53 5.91 6.53
C ARG A 44 -4.36 4.94 6.59
N GLY A 45 -3.34 5.14 5.75
CA GLY A 45 -2.25 4.18 5.58
C GLY A 45 -1.44 3.89 6.85
N ASN A 46 -1.31 4.86 7.76
CA ASN A 46 -0.60 4.69 9.05
C ASN A 46 -1.40 3.89 10.09
N SER A 47 -2.67 3.58 9.83
CA SER A 47 -3.52 2.77 10.73
C SER A 47 -3.58 1.29 10.33
N VAL A 48 -2.83 0.90 9.30
CA VAL A 48 -2.90 -0.42 8.67
C VAL A 48 -1.52 -1.05 8.61
N GLY A 49 -1.42 -2.30 9.06
CA GLY A 49 -0.22 -3.12 8.92
C GLY A 49 -0.31 -4.08 7.72
N PRO A 50 0.84 -4.63 7.27
CA PRO A 50 0.91 -5.48 6.09
C PRO A 50 0.22 -6.85 6.24
N ASN A 51 -0.11 -7.26 7.47
CA ASN A 51 -0.77 -8.52 7.75
C ASN A 51 -2.30 -8.39 7.87
N GLN A 52 -2.84 -7.16 7.76
CA GLN A 52 -4.28 -6.94 7.77
C GLN A 52 -4.86 -7.20 6.37
N SER A 53 -5.95 -7.96 6.28
CA SER A 53 -6.60 -8.33 5.02
C SER A 53 -7.02 -7.13 4.17
N CYS A 54 -7.34 -6.00 4.79
CA CYS A 54 -7.66 -4.75 4.10
C CYS A 54 -6.52 -4.15 3.25
N ALA A 55 -5.27 -4.60 3.47
CA ALA A 55 -4.10 -4.21 2.68
C ALA A 55 -3.72 -5.26 1.63
N HIS A 56 -4.46 -6.37 1.53
CA HIS A 56 -4.17 -7.48 0.63
C HIS A 56 -4.92 -7.30 -0.68
N PHE A 57 -4.17 -7.27 -1.77
CA PHE A 57 -4.72 -7.15 -3.13
C PHE A 57 -4.32 -8.37 -3.96
N LEU A 58 -5.26 -8.81 -4.81
CA LEU A 58 -5.01 -9.83 -5.82
C LEU A 58 -4.98 -9.14 -7.19
N PRO A 59 -3.81 -9.10 -7.87
CA PRO A 59 -3.73 -8.56 -9.22
C PRO A 59 -4.66 -9.32 -10.17
N ARG A 60 -5.58 -8.60 -10.82
CA ARG A 60 -6.39 -9.16 -11.89
C ARG A 60 -5.66 -8.94 -13.22
N ARG A 61 -5.71 -9.94 -14.11
CA ARG A 61 -5.35 -9.74 -15.51
C ARG A 61 -6.49 -8.95 -16.17
N THR A 62 -6.14 -7.90 -16.90
CA THR A 62 -7.03 -7.19 -17.84
C THR A 62 -6.78 -7.69 -19.25
#